data_AF-A0A433DND9-F1
#
_entry.id   AF-A0A433DND9-F1
#
_cell.length_a   1.000
_cell.length_b   1.000
_cell.length_c   1.000
_cell.angle_alpha   90.00
_cell.angle_beta   90.00
_cell.angle_gamma   90.00
#
_symmetry.space_group_name_H-M   'P 1'
#
loop_
_entity.id
_entity.type
_entity.pdbx_description
1 polymer ?
#
loop_
_entity_poly.entity_id
_entity_poly.type
_entity_poly.pdbx_seq_one_letter_code
_entity_poly.pdbx_strand_id
1 'polypeptide(L)'
;MSKSIGNVVEPKLITHGGKVCNGCFAPHGLARMLGRMNLVDYFLPDLKQQPAYGADVLRLWVAASEYTRDVTIGKTVMAHVSESMRKIRTTARFMLSNIDGFSEERMVNYADLKEVSSLQNRNMAAFPRRPLIA
;
A
#
# COMPACT_ATOMS: atom_id res chain seq x y z
N MET A 1 17.07 19.44 -3.63
CA MET A 1 15.96 20.22 -3.02
C MET A 1 16.19 21.74 -3.12
N SER A 2 16.01 22.31 -4.32
CA SER A 2 15.91 23.76 -4.46
C SER A 2 14.56 24.21 -3.92
N LYS A 3 14.56 25.05 -2.88
CA LYS A 3 13.37 25.65 -2.27
C LYS A 3 12.84 26.79 -3.17
N SER A 4 12.48 26.48 -4.41
CA SER A 4 11.65 27.39 -5.21
C SER A 4 10.19 27.06 -4.89
N ILE A 5 9.55 28.02 -4.23
CA ILE A 5 8.25 28.06 -3.52
C ILE A 5 7.02 27.47 -4.26
N GLY A 6 7.16 26.88 -5.45
CA GLY A 6 6.04 26.46 -6.30
C GLY A 6 5.76 24.96 -6.46
N ASN A 7 6.60 24.04 -5.94
CA ASN A 7 6.47 22.61 -6.23
C ASN A 7 6.50 21.69 -4.99
N VAL A 8 5.97 22.18 -3.86
CA VAL A 8 5.91 21.43 -2.60
C VAL A 8 4.53 20.79 -2.47
N VAL A 9 4.45 19.46 -2.67
CA VAL A 9 3.21 18.70 -2.46
C VAL A 9 3.12 18.34 -0.99
N GLU A 10 2.06 18.78 -0.31
CA GLU A 10 1.83 18.38 1.08
C GLU A 10 1.52 16.88 1.18
N PRO A 11 2.17 16.14 2.10
CA PRO A 11 1.90 14.71 2.29
C PRO A 11 0.42 14.42 2.59
N LYS A 12 -0.24 15.33 3.33
CA LYS A 12 -1.67 15.23 3.68
C LYS A 12 -2.59 15.25 2.47
N LEU A 13 -2.18 15.96 1.40
CA LEU A 13 -2.92 16.05 0.16
C LEU A 13 -2.95 14.69 -0.56
N ILE A 14 -1.88 13.90 -0.45
CA ILE A 14 -1.74 12.58 -1.07
C ILE A 14 -2.42 11.49 -0.24
N THR A 15 -2.25 11.51 1.09
CA THR A 15 -2.77 10.46 1.98
C THR A 15 -4.28 10.52 2.16
N HIS A 16 -4.83 11.73 2.33
CA HIS A 16 -6.25 11.95 2.57
C HIS A 16 -7.02 12.44 1.34
N GLY A 17 -6.31 12.74 0.23
CA GLY A 17 -6.92 13.21 -1.02
C GLY A 17 -7.72 14.48 -0.79
N GLY A 18 -7.07 15.60 -0.49
CA GLY A 18 -7.74 16.89 -0.25
C GLY A 18 -8.76 16.97 0.90
N LYS A 19 -9.13 15.85 1.54
CA LYS A 19 -10.21 15.77 2.54
C LYS A 19 -9.76 16.05 3.97
N VAL A 20 -8.71 16.84 4.14
CA VAL A 20 -8.39 17.37 5.46
C VAL A 20 -9.28 18.59 5.68
N CYS A 21 -10.54 18.34 6.00
CA CYS A 21 -11.34 19.36 6.68
C CYS A 21 -10.67 19.56 8.04
N ASN A 22 -9.95 20.68 8.20
CA ASN A 22 -9.49 21.11 9.52
C ASN A 22 -10.73 21.26 10.42
N GLY A 23 -11.07 20.22 11.20
CA GLY A 23 -12.12 20.26 12.23
C GLY A 23 -13.34 19.34 12.10
N CYS A 24 -13.51 18.52 11.05
CA CYS A 24 -14.73 17.69 10.94
C CYS A 24 -14.51 16.23 11.38
N PHE A 25 -14.39 16.00 12.70
CA PHE A 25 -14.84 14.73 13.27
C PHE A 25 -16.36 14.67 13.08
N ALA A 26 -16.86 13.84 12.16
CA ALA A 26 -18.29 13.65 12.00
C ALA A 26 -18.88 13.14 13.33
N PRO A 27 -19.87 13.83 13.94
CA PRO A 27 -20.48 13.37 15.16
C PRO A 27 -21.18 12.03 14.89
N HIS A 28 -20.85 11.03 15.70
CA HIS A 28 -21.30 9.63 15.59
C HIS A 28 -22.84 9.43 15.52
N GLY A 29 -23.64 10.48 15.70
CA GLY A 29 -25.12 10.43 15.65
C GLY A 29 -25.75 10.72 14.29
N LEU A 30 -25.09 11.42 13.36
CA LEU A 30 -25.74 11.92 12.14
C LEU A 30 -26.04 10.80 11.12
N ALA A 31 -25.27 9.71 11.16
CA ALA A 31 -25.44 8.55 10.28
C ALA A 31 -26.73 7.76 10.54
N ARG A 32 -27.38 7.94 11.69
CA ARG A 32 -28.64 7.24 12.04
C ARG A 32 -29.88 8.01 11.61
N MET A 33 -29.77 9.33 11.42
CA MET A 33 -30.91 10.22 11.12
C MET A 33 -31.19 10.34 9.61
N LEU A 34 -30.16 10.16 8.78
CA LEU A 34 -30.27 10.21 7.32
C LEU A 34 -30.21 8.79 6.76
N GLY A 35 -31.33 8.08 6.87
CA GLY A 35 -31.46 6.69 6.43
C GLY A 35 -31.05 6.49 4.97
N ARG A 36 -30.28 5.42 4.69
CA ARG A 36 -29.95 4.81 3.38
C ARG A 36 -29.80 5.73 2.15
N MET A 37 -29.50 7.01 2.32
CA MET A 37 -28.96 7.83 1.25
C MET A 37 -27.47 7.51 1.16
N ASN A 38 -26.97 7.36 -0.06
CA ASN A 38 -25.55 7.11 -0.34
C ASN A 38 -24.73 8.32 0.12
N LEU A 39 -24.45 8.35 1.43
CA LEU A 39 -23.64 9.35 2.15
C LEU A 39 -22.21 9.45 1.58
N VAL A 40 -21.84 8.47 0.76
CA VAL A 40 -20.58 8.37 0.02
C VAL A 40 -20.46 9.46 -1.06
N ASP A 41 -21.56 9.85 -1.70
CA ASP A 41 -21.54 10.72 -2.88
C ASP A 41 -21.57 12.22 -2.51
N TYR A 42 -22.18 12.59 -1.37
CA TYR A 42 -22.29 13.99 -0.93
C TYR A 42 -21.07 14.50 -0.13
N PHE A 43 -20.36 13.63 0.59
CA PHE A 43 -19.19 14.04 1.39
C PHE A 43 -17.86 13.99 0.61
N LEU A 44 -17.81 13.28 -0.53
CA LEU A 44 -16.59 13.14 -1.34
C LEU A 44 -16.73 13.70 -2.77
N PRO A 45 -16.99 15.00 -2.98
CA PRO A 45 -17.10 15.55 -4.33
C PRO A 45 -15.70 15.83 -4.92
N ASP A 46 -14.85 14.80 -5.10
CA ASP A 46 -13.75 14.81 -6.11
C ASP A 46 -12.89 13.52 -6.20
N LEU A 47 -13.44 12.34 -5.86
CA LEU A 47 -12.70 11.07 -5.93
C LEU A 47 -12.04 10.78 -7.29
N LYS A 48 -12.58 11.37 -8.38
CA LYS A 48 -12.03 11.21 -9.73
C LYS A 48 -10.76 12.02 -9.98
N GLN A 49 -10.55 13.15 -9.28
CA GLN A 49 -9.45 14.07 -9.59
C GLN A 49 -8.25 13.92 -8.65
N GLN A 50 -8.46 13.46 -7.40
CA GLN A 50 -7.40 13.14 -6.43
C GLN A 50 -7.85 11.99 -5.50
N PRO A 51 -7.72 10.72 -5.91
CA PRO A 51 -8.02 9.60 -5.02
C PRO A 51 -7.05 9.61 -3.83
N ALA A 52 -7.57 9.32 -2.63
CA ALA A 52 -6.74 9.18 -1.44
C ALA A 52 -5.93 7.88 -1.57
N TYR A 53 -4.62 8.01 -1.80
CA TYR A 53 -3.73 6.86 -1.99
C TYR A 53 -3.37 6.16 -0.67
N GLY A 54 -3.60 6.83 0.48
CA GLY A 54 -3.26 6.32 1.80
C GLY A 54 -1.76 6.38 2.11
N ALA A 55 -1.40 6.17 3.38
CA ALA A 55 -0.02 6.32 3.86
C ALA A 55 0.93 5.24 3.32
N ASP A 56 0.45 4.02 3.08
CA ASP A 56 1.31 2.90 2.67
C ASP A 56 1.79 3.01 1.23
N VAL A 57 0.98 3.60 0.34
CA VAL A 57 1.39 3.87 -1.04
C VAL A 57 2.53 4.89 -1.07
N LEU A 58 2.46 5.91 -0.21
CA LEU A 58 3.55 6.88 -0.06
C LEU A 58 4.82 6.23 0.48
N ARG A 59 4.71 5.34 1.49
CA ARG A 59 5.86 4.58 2.03
C ARG A 59 6.51 3.72 0.95
N LEU A 60 5.71 3.03 0.14
CA LEU A 60 6.22 2.20 -0.96
C LEU A 60 6.92 3.06 -2.03
N TRP A 61 6.36 4.23 -2.36
CA TRP A 61 6.99 5.16 -3.29
C TRP A 61 8.34 5.67 -2.79
N VAL A 62 8.44 6.06 -1.51
CA VAL A 62 9.71 6.50 -0.90
C VAL A 62 10.74 5.37 -0.92
N ALA A 63 10.34 4.16 -0.56
CA ALA A 63 11.25 3.00 -0.58
C ALA A 63 11.74 2.65 -1.99
N ALA A 64 10.95 2.94 -3.03
CA ALA A 64 11.31 2.70 -4.42
C ALA A 64 12.11 3.85 -5.06
N SER A 65 12.19 5.01 -4.42
CA SER A 65 12.80 6.21 -4.99
C SER A 65 14.29 6.33 -4.65
N GLU A 66 15.12 6.63 -5.64
CA GLU A 66 16.53 6.96 -5.45
C GLU A 66 16.68 8.37 -4.87
N TYR A 67 17.01 8.49 -3.58
CA TYR A 67 17.13 9.77 -2.88
C TYR A 67 18.33 10.63 -3.30
N THR A 68 19.31 10.04 -4.01
CA THR A 68 20.52 10.73 -4.48
C THR A 68 20.23 11.70 -5.63
N ARG A 69 19.08 11.57 -6.28
CA ARG A 69 18.62 12.41 -7.39
C ARG A 69 17.38 13.19 -6.98
N ASP A 70 17.09 14.28 -7.69
CA ASP A 70 15.83 14.98 -7.47
C ASP A 70 14.66 14.09 -7.92
N VAL A 71 13.77 13.78 -6.97
CA VAL A 71 12.63 12.89 -7.19
C VAL A 71 11.40 13.71 -7.54
N THR A 72 10.75 13.40 -8.67
CA THR A 72 9.49 14.05 -9.08
C THR A 72 8.29 13.25 -8.58
N ILE A 73 7.27 13.95 -8.09
CA ILE A 73 6.04 13.36 -7.59
C ILE A 73 4.85 13.86 -8.41
N GLY A 74 4.05 12.93 -8.94
CA GLY A 74 2.92 13.24 -9.81
C GLY A 74 1.78 12.23 -9.68
N LYS A 75 0.59 12.61 -10.14
CA LYS A 75 -0.63 11.77 -10.03
C LYS A 75 -0.47 10.41 -10.75
N THR A 76 0.19 10.40 -11.91
CA THR A 76 0.42 9.18 -12.70
C THR A 76 1.33 8.20 -11.95
N VAL A 77 2.47 8.68 -11.43
CA VAL A 77 3.40 7.87 -10.64
C VAL A 77 2.71 7.28 -9.41
N MET A 78 1.93 8.09 -8.70
CA MET A 78 1.21 7.62 -7.51
C MET A 78 0.12 6.58 -7.84
N ALA A 79 -0.57 6.73 -8.97
CA ALA A 79 -1.51 5.73 -9.46
C ALA A 79 -0.81 4.40 -9.77
N HIS A 80 0.37 4.42 -10.42
CA HIS A 80 1.16 3.22 -10.66
C HIS A 80 1.63 2.55 -9.36
N VAL A 81 2.11 3.31 -8.38
CA VAL A 81 2.52 2.75 -7.08
C VAL A 81 1.31 2.17 -6.33
N SER A 82 0.14 2.80 -6.43
CA SER A 82 -1.08 2.29 -5.80
C SER A 82 -1.51 0.94 -6.36
N GLU A 83 -1.39 0.74 -7.67
CA GLU A 83 -1.68 -0.53 -8.31
C GLU A 83 -0.63 -1.59 -7.93
N SER A 84 0.65 -1.23 -7.89
CA SER A 84 1.71 -2.12 -7.38
C SER A 84 1.45 -2.54 -5.94
N MET A 85 1.02 -1.62 -5.06
CA MET A 85 0.66 -1.93 -3.68
C MET A 85 -0.56 -2.86 -3.61
N ARG A 86 -1.56 -2.67 -4.48
CA ARG A 86 -2.72 -3.56 -4.58
C ARG A 86 -2.31 -4.97 -4.99
N LYS A 87 -1.40 -5.11 -5.97
CA LYS A 87 -0.83 -6.39 -6.39
C LYS A 87 -0.10 -7.09 -5.25
N ILE A 88 0.82 -6.39 -4.58
CA ILE A 88 1.57 -6.93 -3.42
C ILE A 88 0.60 -7.45 -2.34
N ARG A 89 -0.41 -6.66 -1.95
CA ARG A 89 -1.40 -7.08 -0.96
C ARG A 89 -2.23 -8.28 -1.41
N THR A 90 -2.59 -8.32 -2.69
CA THR A 90 -3.38 -9.42 -3.26
C THR A 90 -2.58 -10.72 -3.27
N THR A 91 -1.31 -10.67 -3.68
CA THR A 91 -0.42 -11.82 -3.67
C THR A 91 -0.16 -12.30 -2.23
N ALA A 92 0.10 -11.38 -1.29
CA ALA A 92 0.27 -11.74 0.13
C ALA A 92 -0.99 -12.42 0.69
N ARG A 93 -2.18 -11.89 0.39
CA ARG A 93 -3.45 -12.54 0.77
C ARG A 93 -3.59 -13.92 0.15
N PHE A 94 -3.28 -14.06 -1.14
CA PHE A 94 -3.32 -15.36 -1.81
C PHE A 94 -2.37 -16.38 -1.17
N MET A 95 -1.14 -15.99 -0.85
CA MET A 95 -0.19 -16.86 -0.14
C MET A 95 -0.73 -17.27 1.24
N LEU A 96 -1.27 -16.33 2.01
CA LEU A 96 -1.86 -16.61 3.33
C LEU A 96 -3.07 -17.55 3.22
N SER A 97 -3.92 -17.36 2.21
CA SER A 97 -5.07 -18.25 1.97
C SER A 97 -4.67 -19.68 1.64
N ASN A 98 -3.50 -19.90 1.02
CA ASN A 98 -3.01 -21.26 0.74
C ASN A 98 -2.40 -21.96 1.96
N ILE A 99 -2.14 -21.24 3.06
CA ILE A 99 -1.59 -21.80 4.30
C ILE A 99 -2.72 -22.22 5.27
N ASP A 100 -3.96 -21.85 4.98
CA ASP A 100 -5.12 -22.22 5.80
C ASP A 100 -5.28 -23.74 5.85
N GLY A 101 -5.17 -24.33 7.04
CA GLY A 101 -5.21 -25.79 7.25
C GLY A 101 -3.88 -26.54 7.03
N PHE A 102 -2.74 -25.84 6.96
CA PHE A 102 -1.43 -26.48 6.95
C PHE A 102 -1.09 -27.10 8.31
N SER A 103 -0.78 -28.40 8.34
CA SER A 103 -0.29 -29.13 9.51
C SER A 103 1.17 -29.55 9.33
N GLU A 104 1.90 -29.68 10.44
CA GLU A 104 3.32 -30.08 10.46
C GLU A 104 3.55 -31.48 9.84
N GLU A 105 2.54 -32.34 9.90
CA GLU A 105 2.54 -33.67 9.26
C GLU A 105 2.65 -33.62 7.73
N ARG A 106 2.30 -32.49 7.10
CA ARG A 106 2.40 -32.29 5.64
C ARG A 106 3.71 -31.65 5.21
N MET A 107 4.66 -31.45 6.13
CA MET A 107 6.00 -30.99 5.76
C MET A 107 6.73 -32.07 4.95
N VAL A 108 7.26 -31.67 3.80
CA VAL A 108 8.08 -32.52 2.94
C VAL A 108 9.55 -32.25 3.20
N ASN A 109 10.37 -33.30 3.23
CA ASN A 109 11.83 -33.15 3.34
C ASN A 109 12.37 -32.36 2.14
N TYR A 110 13.37 -31.51 2.38
CA TYR A 110 14.03 -30.72 1.33
C TYR A 110 14.56 -31.58 0.16
N ALA A 111 14.97 -32.83 0.43
CA ALA A 111 15.45 -33.74 -0.60
C ALA A 111 14.37 -34.21 -1.57
N ASP A 112 13.10 -34.26 -1.13
CA ASP A 112 11.96 -34.79 -1.90
C ASP A 112 11.15 -33.69 -2.60
N LEU A 113 11.67 -32.46 -2.61
CA LEU A 113 11.01 -31.33 -3.25
C LEU A 113 11.04 -31.49 -4.78
N LYS A 114 9.90 -31.24 -5.41
CA LYS A 114 9.83 -31.08 -6.87
C LYS A 114 10.74 -29.93 -7.31
N GLU A 115 11.28 -30.04 -8.51
CA GLU A 115 12.22 -29.05 -9.08
C GLU A 115 11.70 -27.61 -9.03
N VAL A 116 10.40 -27.41 -9.28
CA VAL A 116 9.79 -26.06 -9.21
C VAL A 116 9.87 -25.50 -7.79
N SER A 117 9.58 -26.31 -6.78
CA SER A 117 9.62 -25.91 -5.37
C SER A 117 11.06 -25.69 -4.89
N SER A 118 12.02 -26.49 -5.37
CA SER A 118 13.45 -26.31 -5.04
C SER A 118 14.02 -25.03 -5.64
N LEU A 119 13.64 -24.69 -6.88
CA LEU A 119 13.99 -23.40 -7.51
C LEU A 119 13.39 -22.21 -6.75
N GLN A 120 12.13 -22.30 -6.33
CA GLN A 120 11.49 -21.26 -5.53
C GLN A 120 12.20 -21.05 -4.20
N ASN A 121 12.58 -22.13 -3.50
CA ASN A 121 13.34 -22.06 -2.26
C ASN A 121 14.71 -21.42 -2.45
N ARG A 122 15.41 -21.73 -3.55
CA ARG A 122 16.70 -21.11 -3.89
C ARG A 122 16.56 -19.59 -4.11
N ASN A 123 15.51 -19.17 -4.81
CA ASN A 123 15.24 -17.74 -5.03
C ASN A 123 14.94 -17.01 -3.71
N MET A 124 14.22 -17.66 -2.79
CA MET A 124 13.98 -17.11 -1.45
C MET A 124 15.26 -17.04 -0.60
N ALA A 125 16.16 -18.03 -0.73
CA ALA A 125 17.45 -18.03 -0.04
C ALA A 125 18.41 -16.95 -0.54
N ALA A 126 18.26 -16.50 -1.80
CA ALA A 126 19.04 -15.41 -2.37
C ALA A 126 18.65 -14.02 -1.84
N PHE A 127 17.53 -13.89 -1.11
CA PHE A 127 17.16 -12.62 -0.49
C PHE A 127 18.10 -12.32 0.68
N PRO A 128 18.76 -11.14 0.70
CA PRO A 128 19.77 -10.84 1.71
C PRO A 128 19.15 -10.84 3.10
N ARG A 129 19.47 -11.85 3.91
CA ARG A 129 19.13 -11.88 5.33
C ARG A 129 20.04 -10.88 6.02
N ARG A 130 19.56 -9.65 6.25
CA ARG A 130 20.25 -8.78 7.22
C ARG A 130 20.27 -9.53 8.55
N PRO A 131 21.44 -9.75 9.18
CA PRO A 131 21.45 -10.23 10.55
C PRO A 131 20.66 -9.22 11.39
N LEU A 132 19.78 -9.73 12.25
CA LEU A 132 19.10 -8.88 13.23
C LEU A 132 20.21 -8.18 14.02
N ILE A 133 20.26 -6.86 13.94
CA ILE A 133 21.12 -6.05 14.81
C ILE A 133 20.61 -6.33 16.23
N ALA A 134 21.41 -7.06 17.01
CA ALA A 134 21.17 -7.31 18.43
C ALA A 134 21.44 -6.04 19.25
#